data_AF-A0A286H1M4-F1
#
_entry.id   AF-A0A286H1M4-F1
#
_cell.length_a   1.000
_cell.length_b   1.000
_cell.length_c   1.000
_cell.angle_alpha   90.00
_cell.angle_beta   90.00
_cell.angle_gamma   90.00
#
_symmetry.space_group_name_H-M   'P 1'
#
loop_
_entity.id
_entity.type
_entity.pdbx_description
1 polymer ?
#
loop_
_entity_poly.entity_id
_entity_poly.type
_entity_poly.pdbx_seq_one_letter_code
_entity_poly.pdbx_strand_id
1 'polypeptide(L)' 'FNPVLKIFYERLITENRRPGRVALTAVMRKTLVILNAMARDDQPWRYAAPS' A
#
# COMPACT_ATOMS: atom_id res chain seq x y z
N PHE A 1 -5.61 8.17 7.17
CA PHE A 1 -4.85 8.44 5.92
C PHE A 1 -3.46 7.82 6.05
N ASN A 2 -3.07 6.86 5.20
CA ASN A 2 -1.73 6.25 5.24
C ASN A 2 -0.84 6.87 4.14
N PRO A 3 0.18 7.69 4.49
CA PRO A 3 1.02 8.36 3.51
C PRO A 3 1.83 7.39 2.64
N VAL A 4 2.20 6.21 3.16
CA VAL A 4 2.98 5.19 2.43
C VAL A 4 2.19 4.60 1.27
N LEU A 5 0.90 4.30 1.49
CA LEU A 5 0.01 3.77 0.46
C LEU A 5 -0.33 4.84 -0.58
N LYS A 6 -0.42 6.11 -0.17
CA LYS A 6 -0.60 7.23 -1.11
C LYS A 6 0.60 7.39 -2.03
N ILE A 7 1.82 7.43 -1.49
CA ILE A 7 3.05 7.52 -2.30
C ILE A 7 3.13 6.32 -3.25
N PHE A 8 2.80 5.12 -2.77
CA PHE A 8 2.77 3.93 -3.63
C PHE A 8 1.74 4.04 -4.77
N TYR A 9 0.53 4.53 -4.48
CA TYR A 9 -0.49 4.80 -5.50
C TYR A 9 0.00 5.84 -6.54
N GLU A 10 0.58 6.94 -6.07
CA GLU A 10 1.10 8.01 -6.92
C GLU A 10 2.17 7.47 -7.87
N ARG A 11 3.14 6.70 -7.37
CA ARG A 11 4.17 6.05 -8.21
C ARG A 11 3.56 5.14 -9.27
N LEU A 12 2.50 4.39 -8.94
CA LEU A 12 1.84 3.51 -9.91
C LEU A 12 1.22 4.28 -11.07
N ILE A 13 0.62 5.45 -10.82
CA ILE A 13 -0.04 6.25 -11.87
C ILE A 13 0.95 7.14 -12.62
N THR A 14 2.00 7.65 -11.96
CA THR A 14 2.97 8.57 -12.58
C THR A 14 4.12 7.82 -13.26
N GLU A 15 4.86 7.01 -12.51
CA GLU A 15 6.05 6.32 -12.97
C GLU A 15 5.68 5.08 -13.80
N ASN A 16 4.78 4.25 -13.28
CA ASN A 16 4.38 3.00 -13.93
C ASN A 16 3.22 3.17 -14.93
N ARG A 17 2.66 4.38 -15.05
CA ARG A 17 1.58 4.74 -15.99
C ARG A 17 0.40 3.77 -15.97
N ARG A 18 0.06 3.24 -14.78
CA ARG A 18 -1.05 2.32 -14.62
C ARG A 18 -2.37 3.09 -14.61
N PRO A 19 -3.45 2.55 -15.22
CA PRO A 19 -4.78 3.12 -15.07
C PRO A 19 -5.16 3.23 -13.59
N GLY A 20 -5.81 4.33 -13.19
CA GLY A 20 -6.14 4.57 -11.78
C GLY A 20 -6.91 3.43 -11.11
N ARG A 21 -7.83 2.78 -11.83
CA ARG A 21 -8.56 1.60 -11.33
C ARG A 21 -7.63 0.42 -10.99
N VAL A 22 -6.64 0.16 -11.84
CA VAL A 22 -5.64 -0.91 -11.62
C VAL A 22 -4.74 -0.54 -10.45
N ALA A 23 -4.33 0.73 -10.35
CA ALA A 23 -3.52 1.20 -9.23
C ALA A 23 -4.27 1.07 -7.88
N LEU A 24 -5.57 1.36 -7.85
CA LEU A 24 -6.41 1.14 -6.65
C LEU A 24 -6.47 -0.34 -6.27
N THR A 25 -6.70 -1.24 -7.24
CA THR A 25 -6.68 -2.69 -6.98
C THR A 25 -5.33 -3.16 -6.42
N ALA A 26 -4.22 -2.65 -6.95
CA ALA A 26 -2.88 -2.96 -6.45
C ALA A 26 -2.67 -2.46 -5.01
N VAL A 27 -3.14 -1.25 -4.69
CA VAL A 27 -3.08 -0.69 -3.32
C VAL A 27 -3.91 -1.54 -2.36
N MET A 28 -5.14 -1.93 -2.72
CA MET A 28 -5.98 -2.81 -1.89
C MET A 28 -5.28 -4.13 -1.59
N ARG A 29 -4.72 -4.79 -2.61
CA ARG A 29 -3.96 -6.04 -2.43
C ARG A 29 -2.77 -5.84 -1.50
N LYS A 30 -2.00 -4.76 -1.66
CA LYS A 30 -0.86 -4.46 -0.79
C LYS A 30 -1.30 -4.25 0.67
N THR A 31 -2.39 -3.53 0.89
CA THR A 31 -2.96 -3.33 2.23
C THR A 31 -3.34 -4.65 2.89
N LEU A 32 -4.06 -5.53 2.17
CA LEU A 32 -4.45 -6.84 2.69
C LEU A 32 -3.23 -7.71 3.03
N VAL A 33 -2.18 -7.68 2.20
CA VAL A 33 -0.94 -8.42 2.48
C VAL A 33 -0.25 -7.90 3.75
N ILE A 34 -0.18 -6.58 3.94
CA ILE A 34 0.40 -5.98 5.15
C ILE A 34 -0.41 -6.37 6.38
N LEU A 35 -1.75 -6.27 6.30
CA LEU A 35 -2.64 -6.64 7.39
C LEU A 35 -2.54 -8.13 7.74
N ASN A 36 -2.47 -9.00 6.74
CA ASN A 36 -2.31 -10.44 6.97
C ASN A 36 -0.97 -10.77 7.64
N ALA A 37 0.13 -10.10 7.24
CA ALA A 37 1.42 -10.28 7.89
C ALA A 37 1.39 -9.81 9.34
N MET A 38 0.81 -8.63 9.60
CA MET A 38 0.67 -8.09 10.96
C MET A 38 -0.20 -8.99 11.86
N ALA A 39 -1.33 -9.47 11.33
CA ALA A 39 -2.22 -10.35 12.07
C ALA A 39 -1.58 -11.72 12.39
N ARG A 40 -0.78 -12.26 11.46
CA ARG A 40 -0.03 -13.50 11.70
C ARG A 40 1.04 -13.34 12.78
N ASP A 41 1.69 -12.18 12.81
CA ASP A 41 2.83 -11.91 13.69
C ASP A 41 2.43 -11.17 14.99
N ASP A 42 1.12 -11.07 15.27
CA ASP A 42 0.49 -10.33 16.38
C ASP A 42 1.04 -8.90 16.56
N GLN A 43 1.33 -8.23 15.44
CA GLN A 43 1.89 -6.88 15.43
C GLN A 43 0.78 -5.84 15.30
N PRO A 44 0.84 -4.74 16.07
CA PRO A 44 -0.05 -3.61 15.86
C PRO A 44 0.24 -2.94 14.52
N TRP A 45 -0.76 -2.22 14.00
CA TRP A 45 -0.59 -1.47 12.76
C TRP A 45 0.59 -0.49 12.84
N ARG A 46 1.56 -0.66 11.94
CA ARG A 46 2.77 0.16 11.88
C ARG A 46 2.90 0.83 10.51
N TYR A 47 2.97 2.16 10.52
CA TYR A 47 3.32 2.93 9.34
C TYR A 47 4.84 2.81 9.10
N ALA A 48 5.26 1.98 8.15
CA ALA A 48 6.64 2.00 7.66
C ALA A 48 6.80 3.19 6.70
N ALA A 49 6.90 4.41 7.25
CA ALA A 49 7.37 5.55 6.47
C ALA A 49 8.77 5.20 5.93
N PRO A 50 9.07 5.40 4.63
CA PRO A 50 10.45 5.31 4.17
C PRO A 50 11.24 6.37 4.95
N SER A 51 12.24 5.92 5.70
CA SER A 51 13.26 6.76 6.34
C SER A 51 14.06 7.53 5.30
#